data_AF-A0A8B8F7C3-F1
#
_entry.id   AF-A0A8B8F7C3-F1
#
_cell.length_a   1.000
_cell.length_b   1.000
_cell.length_c   1.000
_cell.angle_alpha   90.00
_cell.angle_beta   90.00
_cell.angle_gamma   90.00
#
_symmetry.space_group_name_H-M   'P 1'
#
loop_
_entity.id
_entity.type
_entity.pdbx_description
1 polymer ?
#
loop_
_entity_poly.entity_id
_entity_poly.type
_entity_poly.pdbx_seq_one_letter_code
_entity_poly.pdbx_strand_id
1 'polypeptide(L)'
;RRKVNLEKKSLTSCGRRSLVTLLSKTTVNKVVLSIMKSIRDRIKLELGERNFSLQIDSTQDVGVVDQAAVCIWYIYEGEVKERLFALLKTVDSSGNGYYDMLKKLFSEHSIKFDRIIGESFDGAANMRGEYSGLQSKIKSQENQKSIYIWCYSHVLNLYVCDTCKIIEAKKLFGLLNRLSTFFSGSYKRMHVWLYEID
;
A
#
# COMPACT_ATOMS: atom_id res chain seq x y z
N ARG A 1 -38.63 -34.21 -22.20
CA ARG A 1 -38.86 -34.23 -23.67
C ARG A 1 -38.04 -33.12 -24.34
N ARG A 2 -36.86 -33.47 -24.89
CA ARG A 2 -36.22 -32.92 -26.11
C ARG A 2 -34.86 -33.62 -26.25
N LYS A 3 -34.86 -34.71 -27.03
CA LYS A 3 -33.67 -35.23 -27.73
C LYS A 3 -33.43 -34.37 -28.98
N VAL A 4 -32.31 -34.60 -29.67
CA VAL A 4 -31.86 -34.13 -31.02
C VAL A 4 -30.67 -33.17 -30.86
N ASN A 5 -29.50 -33.30 -31.50
CA ASN A 5 -28.90 -34.30 -32.39
C ASN A 5 -27.38 -34.07 -32.32
N LEU A 6 -26.61 -35.13 -32.08
CA LEU A 6 -25.15 -35.15 -32.29
C LEU A 6 -24.92 -35.47 -33.77
N GLU A 7 -25.06 -34.47 -34.63
CA GLU A 7 -24.64 -34.58 -36.03
C GLU A 7 -23.19 -34.13 -36.18
N LYS A 8 -22.43 -35.02 -36.81
CA LYS A 8 -21.03 -34.88 -37.23
C LYS A 8 -20.77 -33.52 -37.85
N LYS A 9 -20.21 -32.58 -37.09
CA LYS A 9 -19.48 -31.45 -37.68
C LYS A 9 -18.10 -31.93 -38.10
N SER A 10 -17.88 -31.84 -39.39
CA SER A 10 -16.65 -32.11 -40.11
C SER A 10 -15.41 -31.55 -39.41
N LEU A 11 -14.43 -32.42 -39.23
CA LEU A 11 -13.04 -32.11 -38.89
C LEU A 11 -12.41 -31.34 -40.07
N THR A 12 -12.59 -30.02 -40.14
CA THR A 12 -11.76 -29.12 -40.97
C THR A 12 -11.88 -27.68 -40.48
N SER A 13 -11.40 -27.42 -39.27
CA SER A 13 -10.63 -26.20 -39.07
C SER A 13 -9.48 -26.54 -38.13
N CYS A 14 -8.26 -26.48 -38.65
CA CYS A 14 -7.08 -26.37 -37.80
C CYS A 14 -7.13 -24.97 -37.18
N GLY A 15 -8.08 -24.76 -36.26
CA GLY A 15 -8.03 -23.62 -35.36
C GLY A 15 -6.68 -23.70 -34.66
N ARG A 16 -5.90 -22.61 -34.69
CA ARG A 16 -4.63 -22.47 -33.98
C ARG A 16 -4.73 -23.29 -32.70
N ARG A 17 -3.99 -24.40 -32.63
CA ARG A 17 -3.91 -25.31 -31.48
C ARG A 17 -3.96 -24.40 -30.25
N SER A 18 -5.10 -24.33 -29.57
CA SER A 18 -5.42 -23.14 -28.76
C SER A 18 -4.40 -23.11 -27.64
N LEU A 19 -3.39 -22.26 -27.75
CA LEU A 19 -2.43 -22.04 -26.69
C LEU A 19 -3.28 -21.53 -25.54
N VAL A 20 -3.52 -22.40 -24.55
CA VAL A 20 -4.18 -22.02 -23.32
C VAL A 20 -3.24 -21.04 -22.66
N THR A 21 -3.51 -19.75 -22.85
CA THR A 21 -2.71 -18.68 -22.27
C THR A 21 -3.28 -18.39 -20.90
N LEU A 22 -2.50 -18.67 -19.85
CA LEU A 22 -2.85 -18.38 -18.46
C LEU A 22 -2.75 -16.87 -18.13
N LEU A 23 -2.81 -16.01 -19.15
CA LEU A 23 -2.57 -14.58 -19.08
C LEU A 23 -3.86 -13.75 -18.94
N SER A 24 -5.03 -14.40 -18.83
CA SER A 24 -6.27 -13.67 -18.60
C SER A 24 -6.22 -12.93 -17.26
N LYS A 25 -6.87 -11.75 -17.18
CA LYS A 25 -7.00 -10.98 -15.93
C LYS A 25 -7.44 -11.83 -14.75
N THR A 26 -8.40 -12.73 -14.95
CA THR A 26 -8.93 -13.59 -13.89
C THR A 26 -7.92 -14.64 -13.44
N THR A 27 -7.19 -15.25 -14.38
CA THR A 27 -6.14 -16.23 -14.05
C THR A 27 -4.99 -15.56 -13.30
N VAL A 28 -4.48 -14.42 -13.80
CA VAL A 28 -3.39 -13.68 -13.16
C VAL A 28 -3.78 -13.25 -11.75
N ASN A 29 -4.99 -12.70 -11.55
CA ASN A 29 -5.46 -12.31 -10.22
C ASN A 29 -5.54 -13.51 -9.27
N LYS A 30 -5.99 -14.69 -9.73
CA LYS A 30 -6.00 -15.90 -8.90
C LYS A 30 -4.60 -16.32 -8.46
N VAL A 31 -3.62 -16.23 -9.37
CA VAL A 31 -2.21 -16.54 -9.05
C VAL A 31 -1.67 -15.56 -8.03
N VAL A 32 -1.87 -14.25 -8.24
CA VAL A 32 -1.45 -13.20 -7.29
C VAL A 32 -2.07 -13.41 -5.91
N LEU A 33 -3.37 -13.68 -5.84
CA LEU A 33 -4.06 -13.93 -4.57
C LEU A 33 -3.55 -15.20 -3.87
N SER A 34 -3.20 -16.24 -4.63
CA SER A 34 -2.64 -17.49 -4.09
C SER A 34 -1.24 -17.27 -3.51
N ILE A 35 -0.39 -16.52 -4.22
CA ILE A 35 0.94 -16.13 -3.74
C ILE A 35 0.82 -15.27 -2.48
N MET A 36 -0.06 -14.26 -2.50
CA MET A 36 -0.34 -13.41 -1.34
C MET A 36 -0.76 -14.24 -0.13
N LYS A 37 -1.67 -15.20 -0.32
CA LYS A 37 -2.10 -16.11 0.75
C LYS A 37 -0.93 -16.92 1.30
N SER A 38 -0.11 -17.52 0.43
CA SER A 38 1.05 -18.31 0.84
C SER A 38 2.07 -17.48 1.63
N ILE A 39 2.37 -16.25 1.19
CA ILE A 39 3.23 -15.32 1.91
C ILE A 39 2.63 -14.97 3.27
N ARG A 40 1.33 -14.67 3.33
CA ARG A 40 0.64 -14.31 4.56
C ARG A 40 0.63 -15.46 5.57
N ASP A 41 0.38 -16.68 5.11
CA ASP A 41 0.40 -17.89 5.95
C ASP A 41 1.82 -18.11 6.53
N ARG A 42 2.87 -17.84 5.73
CA ARG A 42 4.25 -17.89 6.21
C ARG A 42 4.52 -16.83 7.27
N ILE A 43 4.12 -15.57 7.02
CA ILE A 43 4.26 -14.48 7.99
C ILE A 43 3.55 -14.82 9.30
N LYS A 44 2.32 -15.37 9.24
CA LYS A 44 1.58 -15.77 10.43
C LYS A 44 2.28 -16.86 11.23
N LEU A 45 2.85 -17.84 10.54
CA LEU A 45 3.59 -18.93 11.18
C LEU A 45 4.87 -18.41 11.87
N GLU A 46 5.58 -17.50 11.21
CA GLU A 46 6.78 -16.85 11.78
C GLU A 46 6.42 -15.92 12.95
N LEU A 47 5.33 -15.17 12.84
CA LEU A 47 4.84 -14.26 13.88
C LEU A 47 4.38 -15.04 15.12
N GLY A 48 3.47 -16.01 14.95
CA GLY A 48 2.90 -16.78 16.05
C GLY A 48 2.30 -15.88 17.13
N GLU A 49 2.78 -16.04 18.37
CA GLU A 49 2.38 -15.25 19.54
C GLU A 49 3.43 -14.18 19.94
N ARG A 50 4.36 -13.86 19.03
CA ARG A 50 5.43 -12.89 19.31
C ARG A 50 4.87 -11.48 19.35
N ASN A 51 5.57 -10.63 20.09
CA ASN A 51 5.37 -9.19 20.03
C ASN A 51 5.85 -8.65 18.68
N PHE A 52 5.19 -7.61 18.19
CA PHE A 52 5.52 -6.99 16.92
C PHE A 52 5.30 -5.49 16.94
N SER A 53 5.89 -4.80 15.98
CA SER A 53 5.60 -3.41 15.68
C SER A 53 4.79 -3.29 14.40
N LEU A 54 3.97 -2.26 14.33
CA LEU A 54 3.03 -2.00 13.24
C LEU A 54 3.44 -0.71 12.53
N GLN A 55 3.49 -0.74 11.20
CA GLN A 55 3.66 0.46 10.39
C GLN A 55 2.52 0.55 9.40
N ILE A 56 1.92 1.73 9.30
CA ILE A 56 0.85 2.01 8.34
C ILE A 56 1.15 3.32 7.64
N ASP A 57 1.05 3.27 6.33
CA ASP A 57 1.15 4.43 5.45
C ASP A 57 0.04 4.35 4.41
N SER A 58 -0.56 5.48 4.06
CA SER A 58 -1.61 5.53 3.05
C SER A 58 -1.20 6.39 1.86
N THR A 59 -1.61 5.96 0.68
CA THR A 59 -1.36 6.68 -0.55
C THR A 59 -2.57 6.58 -1.46
N GLN A 60 -2.82 7.67 -2.19
CA GLN A 60 -3.91 7.72 -3.15
C GLN A 60 -3.43 7.19 -4.51
N ASP A 61 -4.12 6.20 -5.05
CA ASP A 61 -3.81 5.66 -6.37
C ASP A 61 -4.29 6.56 -7.52
N VAL A 62 -3.94 6.18 -8.76
CA VAL A 62 -4.35 6.89 -9.99
C VAL A 62 -5.86 6.95 -10.19
N GLY A 63 -6.62 6.08 -9.52
CA GLY A 63 -8.08 6.06 -9.50
C GLY A 63 -8.70 6.93 -8.42
N VAL A 64 -7.90 7.74 -7.70
CA VAL A 64 -8.34 8.58 -6.58
C VAL A 64 -8.88 7.72 -5.42
N VAL A 65 -8.34 6.51 -5.28
CA VAL A 65 -8.68 5.60 -4.18
C VAL A 65 -7.52 5.56 -3.21
N ASP A 66 -7.80 5.89 -1.95
CA ASP A 66 -6.84 5.80 -0.87
C ASP A 66 -6.61 4.32 -0.50
N GLN A 67 -5.34 3.93 -0.38
CA GLN A 67 -4.92 2.59 -0.04
C GLN A 67 -3.88 2.64 1.09
N ALA A 68 -4.13 1.88 2.14
CA ALA A 68 -3.25 1.73 3.29
C ALA A 68 -2.38 0.47 3.14
N ALA A 69 -1.07 0.66 3.18
CA ALA A 69 -0.09 -0.41 3.35
C ALA A 69 0.08 -0.72 4.83
N VAL A 70 -0.12 -1.99 5.20
CA VAL A 70 0.05 -2.48 6.57
C VAL A 70 1.30 -3.36 6.60
N CYS A 71 2.33 -2.87 7.27
CA CYS A 71 3.60 -3.59 7.48
C CYS A 71 3.74 -4.02 8.94
N ILE A 72 4.23 -5.24 9.15
CA ILE A 72 4.47 -5.80 10.49
C ILE A 72 5.96 -6.11 10.63
N TRP A 73 6.52 -5.72 11.77
CA TRP A 73 7.92 -5.90 12.13
C TRP A 73 8.01 -6.82 13.35
N TYR A 74 8.75 -7.91 13.25
CA TYR A 74 8.92 -8.86 14.35
C TYR A 74 10.30 -9.51 14.31
N ILE A 75 10.71 -10.12 15.43
CA ILE A 75 11.97 -10.86 15.51
C ILE A 75 11.70 -12.34 15.23
N TYR A 76 12.40 -12.90 14.25
CA TYR A 76 12.38 -14.32 13.94
C TYR A 76 13.81 -14.81 13.73
N GLU A 77 14.20 -15.86 14.46
CA GLU A 77 15.55 -16.44 14.41
C GLU A 77 16.67 -15.41 14.68
N GLY A 78 16.43 -14.46 15.58
CA GLY A 78 17.39 -13.42 15.96
C GLY A 78 17.47 -12.23 14.99
N GLU A 79 16.71 -12.25 13.90
CA GLU A 79 16.68 -11.17 12.91
C GLU A 79 15.37 -10.40 12.94
N VAL A 80 15.45 -9.10 12.67
CA VAL A 80 14.27 -8.27 12.42
C VAL A 80 13.73 -8.60 11.03
N LYS A 81 12.46 -9.01 10.98
CA LYS A 81 11.71 -9.25 9.75
C LYS A 81 10.69 -8.13 9.57
N GLU A 82 10.88 -7.36 8.50
CA GLU A 82 9.86 -6.45 7.97
C GLU A 82 9.03 -7.18 6.90
N ARG A 83 7.70 -7.11 7.03
CA ARG A 83 6.79 -7.81 6.13
C ARG A 83 5.56 -6.96 5.80
N LEU A 84 5.34 -6.71 4.51
CA LEU A 84 4.05 -6.21 4.02
C LEU A 84 2.99 -7.29 4.24
N PHE A 85 2.01 -6.99 5.08
CA PHE A 85 0.98 -7.92 5.49
C PHE A 85 -0.30 -7.77 4.67
N ALA A 86 -0.70 -6.51 4.41
CA ALA A 86 -1.88 -6.19 3.63
C ALA A 86 -1.76 -4.85 2.90
N LEU A 87 -2.46 -4.75 1.78
CA LEU A 87 -2.82 -3.50 1.11
C LEU A 87 -4.35 -3.41 1.17
N LEU A 88 -4.86 -2.38 1.83
CA LEU A 88 -6.28 -2.25 2.12
C LEU A 88 -6.80 -0.95 1.54
N LYS A 89 -7.98 -1.01 0.92
CA LYS A 89 -8.67 0.19 0.48
C LYS A 89 -9.18 0.95 1.70
N THR A 90 -8.78 2.21 1.84
CA THR A 90 -9.27 3.12 2.86
C THR A 90 -10.56 3.77 2.37
N VAL A 91 -11.67 3.54 3.09
CA VAL A 91 -12.96 4.17 2.82
C VAL A 91 -13.24 5.31 3.80
N ASP A 92 -12.81 5.13 5.05
CA ASP A 92 -12.83 6.15 6.10
C ASP A 92 -11.38 6.39 6.54
N SER A 93 -10.87 7.59 6.25
CA SER A 93 -9.51 8.01 6.59
C SER A 93 -9.41 8.61 7.99
N SER A 94 -10.48 8.59 8.79
CA SER A 94 -10.44 8.93 10.21
C SER A 94 -9.61 7.91 11.00
N GLY A 95 -9.11 8.30 12.17
CA GLY A 95 -8.43 7.35 13.06
C GLY A 95 -9.33 6.17 13.48
N ASN A 96 -10.65 6.37 13.52
CA ASN A 96 -11.59 5.28 13.77
C ASN A 96 -11.71 4.33 12.57
N GLY A 97 -11.79 4.88 11.36
CA GLY A 97 -11.81 4.09 10.13
C GLY A 97 -10.59 3.19 9.99
N TYR A 98 -9.39 3.72 10.25
CA TYR A 98 -8.16 2.91 10.29
C TYR A 98 -8.19 1.83 11.36
N TYR A 99 -8.65 2.16 12.56
CA TYR A 99 -8.72 1.21 13.66
C TYR A 99 -9.70 0.05 13.36
N ASP A 100 -10.90 0.35 12.87
CA ASP A 100 -11.89 -0.67 12.50
C ASP A 100 -11.41 -1.55 11.34
N MET A 101 -10.73 -0.93 10.37
CA MET A 101 -10.09 -1.64 9.26
C MET A 101 -9.04 -2.64 9.76
N LEU A 102 -8.12 -2.22 10.65
CA LEU A 102 -7.14 -3.11 11.26
C LEU A 102 -7.82 -4.18 12.11
N LYS A 103 -8.87 -3.81 12.85
CA LYS A 103 -9.58 -4.72 13.74
C LYS A 103 -10.16 -5.90 12.98
N LYS A 104 -10.76 -5.59 11.84
CA LYS A 104 -11.25 -6.60 10.89
C LYS A 104 -10.09 -7.45 10.35
N LEU A 105 -9.02 -6.82 9.85
CA LEU A 105 -7.86 -7.53 9.28
C LEU A 105 -7.24 -8.52 10.28
N PHE A 106 -6.99 -8.09 11.50
CA PHE A 106 -6.34 -8.90 12.51
C PHE A 106 -7.25 -10.00 13.03
N SER A 107 -8.57 -9.73 13.15
CA SER A 107 -9.57 -10.77 13.46
C SER A 107 -9.61 -11.86 12.39
N GLU A 108 -9.66 -11.50 11.11
CA GLU A 108 -9.66 -12.44 9.97
C GLU A 108 -8.40 -13.32 9.94
N HIS A 109 -7.29 -12.80 10.46
CA HIS A 109 -6.00 -13.50 10.47
C HIS A 109 -5.57 -14.05 11.82
N SER A 110 -6.41 -13.95 12.85
CA SER A 110 -6.11 -14.40 14.22
C SER A 110 -4.82 -13.77 14.79
N ILE A 111 -4.57 -12.50 14.46
CA ILE A 111 -3.49 -11.70 15.04
C ILE A 111 -4.07 -10.95 16.24
N LYS A 112 -3.37 -10.97 17.37
CA LYS A 112 -3.82 -10.27 18.58
C LYS A 112 -3.23 -8.86 18.64
N PHE A 113 -4.06 -7.87 18.93
CA PHE A 113 -3.64 -6.48 19.04
C PHE A 113 -2.78 -6.21 20.29
N ASP A 114 -2.99 -6.95 21.38
CA ASP A 114 -2.23 -6.82 22.63
C ASP A 114 -0.73 -7.11 22.47
N ARG A 115 -0.34 -7.76 21.37
CA ARG A 115 1.06 -8.02 20.98
C ARG A 115 1.74 -6.86 20.28
N ILE A 116 1.03 -5.80 19.94
CA ILE A 116 1.62 -4.59 19.35
C ILE A 116 2.41 -3.86 20.43
N ILE A 117 3.73 -3.77 20.27
CA ILE A 117 4.61 -3.04 21.22
C ILE A 117 5.06 -1.69 20.68
N GLY A 118 4.98 -1.47 19.38
CA GLY A 118 5.36 -0.22 18.74
C GLY A 118 4.52 0.03 17.51
N GLU A 119 4.28 1.30 17.21
CA GLU A 119 3.46 1.73 16.09
C GLU A 119 4.11 2.93 15.41
N SER A 120 4.24 2.88 14.08
CA SER A 120 4.87 3.92 13.28
C SER A 120 3.92 4.40 12.20
N PHE A 121 3.40 5.62 12.37
CA PHE A 121 2.47 6.24 11.43
C PHE A 121 2.92 7.65 11.06
N ASP A 122 2.27 8.25 10.06
CA ASP A 122 2.44 9.65 9.73
C ASP A 122 2.01 10.58 10.87
N GLY A 123 2.26 11.88 10.68
CA GLY A 123 1.96 12.92 11.65
C GLY A 123 0.58 13.55 11.53
N ALA A 124 -0.31 13.00 10.70
CA ALA A 124 -1.66 13.52 10.50
C ALA A 124 -2.51 13.31 11.75
N ALA A 125 -3.49 14.20 11.96
CA ALA A 125 -4.36 14.14 13.13
C ALA A 125 -5.10 12.79 13.27
N ASN A 126 -5.47 12.18 12.15
CA ASN A 126 -6.13 10.88 12.11
C ASN A 126 -5.22 9.72 12.53
N MET A 127 -3.90 9.86 12.41
CA MET A 127 -2.94 8.85 12.82
C MET A 127 -2.40 9.13 14.23
N ARG A 128 -1.85 10.33 14.45
CA ARG A 128 -1.15 10.68 15.70
C ARG A 128 -2.02 11.29 16.80
N GLY A 129 -3.22 11.76 16.46
CA GLY A 129 -4.04 12.60 17.35
C GLY A 129 -4.30 11.96 18.71
N GLU A 130 -4.16 12.73 19.78
CA GLU A 130 -4.19 12.26 21.18
C GLU A 130 -5.52 11.63 21.62
N TYR A 131 -6.65 12.06 21.03
CA TYR A 131 -7.98 11.58 21.42
C TYR A 131 -8.60 10.66 20.36
N SER A 132 -8.47 11.03 19.08
CA SER A 132 -9.16 10.36 17.97
C SER A 132 -8.23 9.73 16.95
N GLY A 133 -6.91 9.85 17.14
CA GLY A 133 -5.92 9.25 16.26
C GLY A 133 -5.85 7.74 16.43
N LEU A 134 -5.39 7.06 15.38
CA LEU A 134 -5.18 5.62 15.38
C LEU A 134 -4.29 5.16 16.54
N GLN A 135 -3.17 5.87 16.79
CA GLN A 135 -2.26 5.51 17.89
C GLN A 135 -2.97 5.53 19.24
N SER A 136 -3.80 6.55 19.48
CA SER A 136 -4.52 6.70 20.74
C SER A 136 -5.55 5.59 20.94
N LYS A 137 -6.15 5.11 19.85
CA LYS A 137 -7.08 3.96 19.89
C LYS A 137 -6.35 2.67 20.22
N ILE A 138 -5.23 2.37 19.54
CA ILE A 138 -4.42 1.18 19.83
C ILE A 138 -3.92 1.22 21.29
N LYS A 139 -3.40 2.37 21.73
CA LYS A 139 -2.88 2.53 23.08
C LYS A 139 -3.96 2.42 24.16
N SER A 140 -5.12 3.05 23.98
CA SER A 140 -6.18 3.06 24.99
C SER A 140 -7.02 1.79 25.02
N GLN A 141 -7.20 1.11 23.88
CA GLN A 141 -8.12 -0.02 23.76
C GLN A 141 -7.43 -1.38 23.74
N GLU A 142 -6.16 -1.44 23.32
CA GLU A 142 -5.52 -2.72 23.00
C GLU A 142 -4.23 -2.97 23.80
N ASN A 143 -3.29 -2.02 23.80
CA ASN A 143 -2.07 -2.13 24.61
C ASN A 143 -1.58 -0.76 25.09
N GLN A 144 -1.81 -0.46 26.37
CA GLN A 144 -1.38 0.81 26.98
C GLN A 144 0.15 1.03 26.97
N LYS A 145 0.92 -0.05 26.79
CA LYS A 145 2.38 -0.01 26.70
C LYS A 145 2.89 0.17 25.26
N SER A 146 2.02 0.27 24.26
CA SER A 146 2.45 0.56 22.89
C SER A 146 3.16 1.92 22.82
N ILE A 147 4.21 1.97 22.00
CA ILE A 147 4.98 3.19 21.76
C ILE A 147 4.70 3.67 20.34
N TYR A 148 4.08 4.84 20.23
CA TYR A 148 3.97 5.56 18.97
C TYR A 148 5.28 6.25 18.60
N ILE A 149 5.72 6.02 17.36
CA ILE A 149 6.87 6.65 16.73
C ILE A 149 6.37 7.41 15.50
N TRP A 150 6.69 8.70 15.42
CA TRP A 150 6.39 9.47 14.22
C TRP A 150 7.32 9.04 13.09
N CYS A 151 6.74 8.66 11.95
CA CYS A 151 7.48 8.27 10.75
C CYS A 151 8.58 9.30 10.40
N TYR A 152 9.84 8.90 10.52
CA TYR A 152 10.98 9.78 10.27
C TYR A 152 11.06 10.27 8.84
N SER A 153 10.61 9.48 7.86
CA SER A 153 10.53 9.92 6.46
C SER A 153 9.60 11.12 6.30
N HIS A 154 8.44 11.10 6.98
CA HIS A 154 7.51 12.22 6.99
C HIS A 154 8.09 13.43 7.71
N VAL A 155 8.73 13.22 8.86
CA VAL A 155 9.41 14.29 9.61
C VAL A 155 10.49 14.96 8.76
N LEU A 156 11.36 14.17 8.13
CA LEU A 156 12.41 14.68 7.25
C LEU A 156 11.83 15.46 6.08
N ASN A 157 10.79 14.95 5.43
CA ASN A 157 10.11 15.65 4.34
C ASN A 157 9.57 17.00 4.81
N LEU A 158 8.95 17.07 5.99
CA LEU A 158 8.45 18.33 6.55
C LEU A 158 9.58 19.33 6.81
N TYR A 159 10.71 18.89 7.35
CA TYR A 159 11.89 19.74 7.54
C TYR A 159 12.41 20.30 6.21
N VAL A 160 12.58 19.44 5.20
CA VAL A 160 13.02 19.88 3.86
C VAL A 160 12.04 20.89 3.26
N CYS A 161 10.73 20.58 3.30
CA CYS A 161 9.70 21.51 2.82
C CYS A 161 9.74 22.86 3.54
N ASP A 162 9.98 22.86 4.85
CA ASP A 162 10.02 24.09 5.64
C ASP A 162 11.26 24.93 5.32
N THR A 163 12.44 24.31 5.22
CA THR A 163 13.68 25.00 4.81
C THR A 163 13.58 25.60 3.41
N CYS A 164 12.86 24.96 2.50
CA CYS A 164 12.62 25.46 1.15
C CYS A 164 11.63 26.64 1.06
N LYS A 165 11.04 27.08 2.18
CA LYS A 165 10.18 28.29 2.21
C LYS A 165 10.98 29.60 2.17
N ILE A 166 12.31 29.55 2.36
CA ILE A 166 13.15 30.73 2.16
C ILE A 166 13.01 31.27 0.73
N ILE A 167 13.11 32.59 0.58
CA ILE A 167 12.75 33.30 -0.65
C ILE A 167 13.57 32.80 -1.85
N GLU A 168 14.85 32.54 -1.64
CA GLU A 168 15.82 32.10 -2.64
C GLU A 168 15.47 30.70 -3.16
N ALA A 169 15.24 29.75 -2.26
CA ALA A 169 14.81 28.39 -2.60
C ALA A 169 13.47 28.42 -3.33
N LYS A 170 12.49 29.18 -2.83
CA LYS A 170 11.18 29.33 -3.47
C LYS A 170 11.28 29.93 -4.88
N LYS A 171 12.17 30.91 -5.10
CA LYS A 171 12.44 31.48 -6.43
C LYS A 171 13.04 30.44 -7.38
N LEU A 172 14.05 29.71 -6.92
CA LEU A 172 14.72 28.66 -7.69
C LEU A 172 13.74 27.54 -8.07
N PHE A 173 13.11 26.91 -7.08
CA PHE A 173 12.15 25.82 -7.32
C PHE A 173 10.91 26.29 -8.10
N GLY A 174 10.47 27.54 -7.88
CA GLY A 174 9.41 28.14 -8.68
C GLY A 174 9.80 28.34 -10.15
N LEU A 175 11.04 28.73 -10.44
CA LEU A 175 11.56 28.81 -11.81
C LEU A 175 11.64 27.42 -12.45
N LEU A 176 12.23 26.44 -11.77
CA LEU A 176 12.33 25.07 -12.25
C LEU A 176 10.96 24.46 -12.57
N ASN A 177 9.98 24.64 -11.68
CA ASN A 177 8.62 24.16 -11.90
C ASN A 177 7.95 24.82 -13.11
N ARG A 178 8.15 26.13 -13.30
CA ARG A 178 7.61 26.83 -14.49
C ARG A 178 8.26 26.37 -15.78
N LEU A 179 9.57 26.13 -15.78
CA LEU A 179 10.28 25.57 -16.93
C LEU A 179 9.76 24.18 -17.28
N SER A 180 9.67 23.30 -16.28
CA SER A 180 9.12 21.95 -16.46
C SER A 180 7.69 21.99 -17.02
N THR A 181 6.83 22.84 -16.46
CA THR A 181 5.46 23.04 -16.95
C THR A 181 5.43 23.58 -18.39
N PHE A 182 6.31 24.54 -18.71
CA PHE A 182 6.43 25.12 -20.04
C PHE A 182 6.77 24.06 -21.09
N PHE A 183 7.81 23.26 -20.86
CA PHE A 183 8.21 22.18 -21.76
C PHE A 183 7.13 21.09 -21.86
N SER A 184 6.58 20.66 -20.73
CA SER A 184 5.55 19.60 -20.66
C SER A 184 4.23 19.98 -21.36
N GLY A 185 3.93 21.28 -21.47
CA GLY A 185 2.73 21.75 -22.16
C GLY A 185 2.76 21.66 -23.70
N SER A 186 3.85 21.19 -24.33
CA SER A 186 3.90 21.00 -25.79
C SER A 186 4.89 19.91 -26.19
N TYR A 187 4.41 18.95 -26.98
CA TYR A 187 5.27 17.89 -27.53
C TYR A 187 6.46 18.44 -28.34
N LYS A 188 6.31 19.59 -29.02
CA LYS A 188 7.39 20.23 -29.77
C LYS A 188 8.48 20.75 -28.84
N ARG A 189 8.09 21.38 -27.73
CA ARG A 189 9.04 21.88 -26.72
C ARG A 189 9.71 20.73 -25.99
N MET A 190 8.95 19.70 -25.62
CA MET A 190 9.50 18.48 -25.02
C MET A 190 10.51 17.77 -25.94
N HIS A 191 10.27 17.78 -27.26
CA HIS A 191 11.25 17.26 -28.23
C HIS A 191 12.56 18.06 -28.20
N VAL A 192 12.51 19.39 -28.18
CA VAL A 192 13.73 20.21 -28.05
C VAL A 192 14.47 19.90 -26.75
N TRP A 193 13.74 19.76 -25.64
CA TRP A 193 14.34 19.41 -24.34
C TRP A 193 15.12 18.08 -24.39
N LEU A 194 14.51 17.02 -24.91
CA LEU A 194 15.08 15.66 -24.89
C LEU A 194 16.24 15.44 -25.89
N TYR A 195 16.35 16.27 -26.92
CA TYR A 195 17.28 16.02 -28.03
C TYR A 195 18.28 17.15 -28.29
N GLU A 196 18.07 18.34 -27.72
CA GLU A 196 18.96 19.49 -27.89
C GLU A 196 19.55 20.02 -26.57
N ILE A 197 18.99 19.65 -25.42
CA ILE A 197 19.41 20.17 -24.10
C ILE A 197 19.97 19.06 -23.20
N ASP A 198 19.27 17.93 -23.08
CA ASP A 198 19.71 16.72 -22.35
C ASP A 198 20.64 15.86 -23.20
#